data_AF-A0A382RXS2-F1
#
_entry.id   AF-A0A382RXS2-F1
#
_cell.length_a   1.000
_cell.length_b   1.000
_cell.length_c   1.000
_cell.angle_alpha   90.00
_cell.angle_beta   90.00
_cell.angle_gamma   90.00
#
_symmetry.space_group_name_H-M   'P 1'
#
loop_
_entity.id
_entity.type
_entity.pdbx_description
1 polymer ?
#
loop_
_entity_poly.entity_id
_entity_poly.type
_entity_poly.pdbx_seq_one_letter_code
_entity_poly.pdbx_strand_id
1 'polypeptide(L)'
;MKLFLQIILIFWAFCGSVYAQPLFLGSGEREDWMGTYFQGRKMGFTRVQTRWTPKSIEVDSTVFFQIRSKSIDQSTTINQKTRLGPDFKLRGFSLLQEITGHRQQVEGRVEGNRLIYRIKSRGFDKEKSIEFPPGTLPSSTFLLNLLADGLKAGQKGTLPLFL
;
A
#
# COMPACT_ATOMS: atom_id res chain seq x y z
N MET A 1 6.29 59.32 19.71
CA MET A 1 6.01 58.60 18.44
C MET A 1 6.81 57.30 18.33
N LYS A 2 7.13 56.64 19.44
CA LYS A 2 6.54 55.34 19.83
C LYS A 2 5.04 55.24 19.56
N LEU A 3 4.59 54.51 18.52
CA LEU A 3 3.29 53.81 18.48
C LEU A 3 2.99 53.02 17.18
N PHE A 4 3.89 52.95 16.20
CA PHE A 4 3.62 52.23 14.93
C PHE A 4 4.43 50.94 14.70
N LEU A 5 5.26 50.51 15.66
CA LEU A 5 6.16 49.35 15.48
C LEU A 5 5.81 48.11 16.33
N GLN A 6 4.57 48.03 16.87
CA GLN A 6 4.18 46.92 17.77
C GLN A 6 3.00 46.06 17.29
N ILE A 7 2.46 46.29 16.08
CA ILE A 7 1.27 45.54 15.61
C ILE A 7 1.62 44.41 14.62
N ILE A 8 2.85 44.30 14.11
CA ILE A 8 3.25 43.25 13.15
C ILE A 8 3.84 41.99 13.83
N LEU A 9 3.97 41.97 15.15
CA LEU A 9 4.63 40.88 15.90
C LEU A 9 3.69 39.91 16.63
N ILE A 10 2.37 40.00 16.42
CA ILE A 10 1.36 39.12 17.08
C ILE A 10 0.50 38.37 16.04
N PHE A 11 1.06 38.00 14.88
CA PHE A 11 0.37 37.11 13.93
C PHE A 11 1.20 35.91 13.45
N TRP A 12 2.31 35.63 14.13
CA TRP A 12 3.21 34.49 13.83
C TRP A 12 3.43 33.58 15.05
N ALA A 13 2.44 33.50 15.95
CA ALA A 13 2.43 32.57 17.08
C ALA A 13 1.29 31.54 17.01
N PHE A 14 0.79 31.27 15.79
CA PHE A 14 -0.04 30.09 15.51
C PHE A 14 0.48 29.40 14.23
N CYS A 15 1.80 29.16 14.17
CA CYS A 15 2.23 27.90 13.56
C CYS A 15 1.77 26.82 14.53
N GLY A 16 0.49 26.45 14.43
CA GLY A 16 0.00 25.24 15.05
C GLY A 16 0.96 24.15 14.63
N SER A 17 1.71 23.62 15.58
CA SER A 17 2.16 22.26 15.50
C SER A 17 0.88 21.45 15.33
N VAL A 18 0.46 21.26 14.07
CA VAL A 18 -0.34 20.12 13.69
C VAL A 18 0.57 18.96 14.05
N TYR A 19 0.48 18.54 15.31
CA TYR A 19 1.03 17.30 15.77
C TYR A 19 0.34 16.31 14.86
N ALA A 20 1.03 15.88 13.80
CA ALA A 20 0.55 14.85 12.92
C ALA A 20 0.32 13.67 13.85
N GLN A 21 -0.94 13.44 14.20
CA GLN A 21 -1.28 12.29 15.02
C GLN A 21 -0.74 11.08 14.24
N PRO A 22 0.02 10.19 14.89
CA PRO A 22 0.52 9.02 14.21
C PRO A 22 -0.68 8.31 13.58
N LEU A 23 -0.64 8.17 12.24
CA LEU A 23 -1.75 7.73 11.39
C LEU A 23 -2.38 6.40 11.83
N PHE A 24 -1.69 5.65 12.70
CA PHE A 24 -2.05 4.30 13.13
C PHE A 24 -2.10 4.13 14.66
N LEU A 25 -2.37 5.19 15.43
CA LEU A 25 -2.56 5.05 16.89
C LEU A 25 -3.87 4.32 17.22
N GLY A 26 -3.81 3.35 18.13
CA GLY A 26 -4.99 2.60 18.59
C GLY A 26 -5.51 1.61 17.52
N SER A 27 -6.83 1.63 17.31
CA SER A 27 -7.48 0.84 16.25
C SER A 27 -8.26 1.74 15.33
N GLY A 28 -8.27 1.43 14.05
CA GLY A 28 -9.02 2.21 13.07
C GLY A 28 -9.08 1.53 11.72
N GLU A 29 -9.82 2.18 10.84
CA GLU A 29 -9.94 1.77 9.45
C GLU A 29 -9.92 3.00 8.53
N ARG A 30 -9.44 2.78 7.31
CA ARG A 30 -9.41 3.78 6.25
C ARG A 30 -9.66 3.10 4.92
N GLU A 31 -10.41 3.76 4.07
CA GLU A 31 -10.60 3.35 2.69
C GLU A 31 -10.11 4.44 1.74
N ASP A 32 -9.31 4.03 0.76
CA ASP A 32 -8.78 4.90 -0.29
C ASP A 32 -9.16 4.35 -1.67
N TRP A 33 -9.52 5.26 -2.57
CA TRP A 33 -9.87 4.96 -3.96
C TRP A 33 -8.96 5.74 -4.90
N MET A 34 -8.39 5.06 -5.89
CA MET A 34 -7.55 5.65 -6.92
C MET A 34 -8.06 5.23 -8.31
N GLY A 35 -8.17 6.18 -9.23
CA GLY A 35 -8.47 5.86 -10.63
C GLY A 35 -7.21 5.58 -11.43
N THR A 36 -7.25 4.59 -12.31
CA THR A 36 -6.17 4.30 -13.27
C THR A 36 -6.56 4.88 -14.63
N TYR A 37 -5.68 5.71 -15.20
CA TYR A 37 -5.93 6.42 -16.46
C TYR A 37 -4.80 6.17 -17.47
N PHE A 38 -5.16 6.10 -18.76
CA PHE A 38 -4.21 6.07 -19.88
C PHE A 38 -4.72 6.99 -20.97
N GLN A 39 -3.85 7.89 -21.45
CA GLN A 39 -4.20 8.89 -22.47
C GLN A 39 -5.49 9.67 -22.12
N GLY A 40 -5.64 10.06 -20.86
CA GLY A 40 -6.81 10.80 -20.36
C GLY A 40 -8.08 9.97 -20.19
N ARG A 41 -8.08 8.68 -20.53
CA ARG A 41 -9.23 7.79 -20.38
C ARG A 41 -9.10 6.93 -19.14
N LYS A 42 -10.17 6.82 -18.35
CA LYS A 42 -10.23 5.93 -17.20
C LYS A 42 -10.25 4.48 -17.69
N MET A 43 -9.26 3.70 -17.27
CA MET A 43 -9.17 2.28 -17.58
C MET A 43 -9.58 1.40 -16.41
N GLY A 44 -9.57 1.95 -15.20
CA GLY A 44 -9.72 1.12 -14.01
C GLY A 44 -9.76 1.91 -12.71
N PHE A 45 -9.71 1.16 -11.62
CA PHE A 45 -9.60 1.70 -10.28
C PHE A 45 -8.81 0.74 -9.38
N THR A 46 -8.32 1.31 -8.29
CA THR A 46 -7.81 0.59 -7.14
C THR A 46 -8.60 1.04 -5.92
N ARG A 47 -9.15 0.08 -5.17
CA ARG A 47 -9.73 0.27 -3.85
C ARG A 47 -8.77 -0.34 -2.84
N VAL A 48 -8.45 0.37 -1.78
CA VAL A 48 -7.63 -0.12 -0.66
C VAL A 48 -8.39 0.13 0.63
N GLN A 49 -8.65 -0.92 1.39
CA GLN A 49 -9.17 -0.84 2.76
C GLN A 49 -8.05 -1.26 3.71
N THR A 50 -7.59 -0.32 4.53
CA THR A 50 -6.58 -0.55 5.56
C THR A 50 -7.25 -0.58 6.91
N ARG A 51 -7.03 -1.65 7.68
CA ARG A 51 -7.50 -1.79 9.07
C ARG A 51 -6.30 -2.00 9.96
N TRP A 52 -6.25 -1.31 11.10
CA TRP A 52 -5.15 -1.46 12.04
C TRP A 52 -5.64 -1.67 13.47
N THR A 53 -4.82 -2.40 14.21
CA THR A 53 -4.91 -2.57 15.66
C THR A 53 -3.50 -2.43 16.23
N PRO A 54 -3.34 -2.35 17.57
CA PRO A 54 -2.00 -2.36 18.17
C PRO A 54 -1.17 -3.62 17.86
N LYS A 55 -1.79 -4.69 17.34
CA LYS A 55 -1.16 -5.99 17.08
C LYS A 55 -0.90 -6.27 15.61
N SER A 56 -1.63 -5.64 14.69
CA SER A 56 -1.59 -5.99 13.28
C SER A 56 -2.17 -4.91 12.38
N ILE A 57 -1.74 -4.92 11.13
CA ILE A 57 -2.31 -4.11 10.05
C ILE A 57 -2.75 -5.06 8.94
N GLU A 58 -3.99 -4.92 8.50
CA GLU A 58 -4.55 -5.63 7.37
C GLU A 58 -4.83 -4.66 6.23
N VAL A 59 -4.42 -5.03 5.03
CA VAL A 59 -4.60 -4.23 3.82
C VAL A 59 -5.29 -5.11 2.79
N ASP A 60 -6.57 -4.83 2.55
CA ASP A 60 -7.36 -5.47 1.51
C ASP A 60 -7.38 -4.53 0.30
N SER A 61 -6.95 -5.02 -0.86
CA SER A 61 -6.90 -4.23 -2.09
C SER A 61 -7.59 -4.95 -3.25
N THR A 62 -8.32 -4.18 -4.04
CA THR A 62 -8.93 -4.62 -5.28
C THR A 62 -8.48 -3.68 -6.38
N VAL A 63 -7.76 -4.23 -7.36
CA VAL A 63 -7.41 -3.54 -8.60
C VAL A 63 -8.28 -4.12 -9.71
N PHE A 64 -8.93 -3.24 -10.46
CA PHE A 64 -9.62 -3.60 -11.68
C PHE A 64 -9.15 -2.70 -12.80
N PHE A 65 -8.81 -3.25 -13.95
CA PHE A 65 -8.63 -2.47 -15.17
C PHE A 65 -9.10 -3.24 -16.39
N GLN A 66 -9.53 -2.48 -17.40
CA GLN A 66 -9.98 -2.98 -18.67
C GLN A 66 -9.29 -2.21 -19.79
N ILE A 67 -8.77 -2.94 -20.77
CA ILE A 67 -8.14 -2.40 -21.97
C ILE A 67 -8.86 -2.97 -23.18
N ARG A 68 -9.17 -2.12 -24.16
CA ARG A 68 -9.67 -2.54 -25.47
C ARG A 68 -8.55 -2.43 -26.48
N SER A 69 -8.21 -3.54 -27.13
CA SER A 69 -7.22 -3.59 -28.20
C SER A 69 -7.77 -4.37 -29.38
N LYS A 70 -7.75 -3.77 -30.59
CA LYS A 70 -8.18 -4.41 -31.85
C LYS A 70 -9.48 -5.23 -31.73
N SER A 71 -10.50 -4.66 -31.08
CA SER A 71 -11.83 -5.25 -30.85
C SER A 71 -11.93 -6.33 -29.76
N ILE A 72 -10.86 -6.58 -29.00
CA ILE A 72 -10.87 -7.50 -27.85
C ILE A 72 -10.83 -6.68 -26.56
N ASP A 73 -11.80 -6.94 -25.68
CA ASP A 73 -11.82 -6.41 -24.32
C ASP A 73 -11.03 -7.37 -23.41
N GLN A 74 -9.96 -6.85 -22.81
CA GLN A 74 -9.15 -7.56 -21.83
C GLN A 74 -9.38 -6.91 -20.47
N SER A 75 -9.94 -7.68 -19.54
CA SER A 75 -10.06 -7.28 -18.15
C SER A 75 -9.01 -8.00 -17.30
N THR A 76 -8.54 -7.29 -16.27
CA THR A 76 -7.73 -7.84 -15.21
C THR A 76 -8.31 -7.41 -13.87
N THR A 77 -8.51 -8.38 -13.00
CA THR A 77 -8.91 -8.15 -11.61
C THR A 77 -7.86 -8.75 -10.70
N ILE A 78 -7.43 -7.99 -9.70
CA ILE A 78 -6.50 -8.44 -8.67
C ILE A 78 -7.14 -8.15 -7.32
N ASN A 79 -7.37 -9.17 -6.52
CA ASN A 79 -7.78 -9.05 -5.14
C ASN A 79 -6.63 -9.52 -4.25
N GLN A 80 -6.11 -8.66 -3.40
CA GLN A 80 -5.02 -9.00 -2.51
C GLN A 80 -5.37 -8.65 -1.07
N LYS A 81 -5.08 -9.57 -0.15
CA LYS A 81 -5.12 -9.33 1.29
C LYS A 81 -3.71 -9.44 1.83
N THR A 82 -3.20 -8.38 2.45
CA THR A 82 -1.86 -8.34 3.03
C THR A 82 -1.96 -8.17 4.54
N ARG A 83 -1.19 -8.95 5.29
CA ARG A 83 -1.07 -8.85 6.75
C ARG A 83 0.33 -8.37 7.10
N LEU A 84 0.39 -7.27 7.84
CA LEU A 84 1.62 -6.70 8.37
C LEU A 84 1.62 -6.78 9.90
N GLY A 85 2.81 -6.83 10.48
CA GLY A 85 2.99 -6.59 11.91
C GLY A 85 2.79 -5.11 12.26
N PRO A 86 2.81 -4.77 13.56
CA PRO A 86 2.79 -3.37 14.01
C PRO A 86 4.08 -2.63 13.60
N ASP A 87 5.12 -3.37 13.22
CA ASP A 87 6.36 -2.88 12.62
C ASP A 87 6.27 -2.70 11.09
N PHE A 88 5.07 -2.75 10.51
CA PHE A 88 4.78 -2.63 9.07
C PHE A 88 5.47 -3.69 8.18
N LYS A 89 6.13 -4.68 8.78
CA LYS A 89 6.77 -5.80 8.07
C LYS A 89 5.74 -6.83 7.65
N LEU A 90 5.96 -7.42 6.47
CA LEU A 90 5.12 -8.48 5.93
C LEU A 90 5.09 -9.71 6.84
N ARG A 91 3.89 -10.19 7.14
CA ARG A 91 3.67 -11.50 7.79
C ARG A 91 3.15 -12.52 6.79
N GLY A 92 2.28 -12.09 5.88
CA GLY A 92 1.80 -12.91 4.79
C GLY A 92 0.79 -12.17 3.91
N PHE A 93 0.40 -12.82 2.83
CA PHE A 93 -0.58 -12.30 1.90
C PHE A 93 -1.36 -13.42 1.21
N SER A 94 -2.51 -13.05 0.64
CA SER A 94 -3.24 -13.85 -0.34
C SER A 94 -3.53 -12.95 -1.54
N LEU A 95 -3.26 -13.46 -2.73
CA LEU A 95 -3.44 -12.78 -4.00
C LEU A 95 -4.33 -13.66 -4.87
N LEU A 96 -5.39 -13.09 -5.40
CA LEU A 96 -6.20 -13.69 -6.43
C LEU A 96 -6.21 -12.78 -7.65
N GLN A 97 -5.63 -13.30 -8.73
CA GLN A 97 -5.53 -12.62 -10.00
C GLN A 97 -6.37 -13.34 -11.05
N GLU A 98 -7.12 -12.56 -11.82
CA GLU A 98 -7.87 -13.02 -12.97
C GLU A 98 -7.52 -12.15 -14.18
N ILE A 99 -6.99 -12.76 -15.24
CA ILE A 99 -6.69 -12.08 -16.51
C ILE A 99 -7.46 -12.79 -17.61
N THR A 100 -8.41 -12.10 -18.25
CA THR A 100 -9.17 -12.66 -19.39
C THR A 100 -9.76 -14.05 -19.07
N GLY A 101 -10.33 -14.22 -17.87
CA GLY A 101 -10.91 -15.48 -17.39
C GLY A 101 -9.90 -16.52 -16.87
N HIS A 102 -8.60 -16.28 -16.97
CA HIS A 102 -7.58 -17.15 -16.38
C HIS A 102 -7.30 -16.75 -14.93
N ARG A 103 -7.62 -17.65 -14.00
CA ARG A 103 -7.51 -17.43 -12.56
C ARG A 103 -6.23 -18.05 -11.99
N GLN A 104 -5.49 -17.27 -11.21
CA GLN A 104 -4.33 -17.68 -10.45
C GLN A 104 -4.46 -17.18 -9.00
N GLN A 105 -4.12 -18.04 -8.05
CA GLN A 105 -4.06 -17.73 -6.63
C GLN A 105 -2.63 -17.90 -6.12
N VAL A 106 -2.17 -16.96 -5.31
CA VAL A 106 -0.88 -17.04 -4.62
C VAL A 106 -1.11 -16.76 -3.14
N GLU A 107 -0.65 -17.66 -2.28
CA GLU A 107 -0.66 -17.47 -0.83
C GLU A 107 0.78 -17.44 -0.35
N GLY A 108 1.15 -16.42 0.41
CA GLY A 108 2.51 -16.23 0.89
C GLY A 108 2.56 -15.98 2.39
N ARG A 109 3.63 -16.44 3.04
CA ARG A 109 3.94 -16.16 4.43
C ARG A 109 5.44 -16.01 4.62
N VAL A 110 5.84 -15.13 5.53
CA VAL A 110 7.25 -14.93 5.86
C VAL A 110 7.62 -15.80 7.05
N GLU A 111 8.65 -16.61 6.88
CA GLU A 111 9.26 -17.41 7.95
C GLU A 111 10.76 -17.10 8.00
N GLY A 112 11.20 -16.45 9.09
CA GLY A 112 12.56 -15.93 9.19
C GLY A 112 12.88 -14.95 8.05
N ASN A 113 13.90 -15.27 7.26
CA ASN A 113 14.35 -14.47 6.11
C ASN A 113 13.90 -15.08 4.77
N ARG A 114 12.79 -15.83 4.76
CA ARG A 114 12.27 -16.47 3.56
C ARG A 114 10.80 -16.19 3.39
N LEU A 115 10.39 -15.94 2.14
CA LEU A 115 9.00 -15.96 1.74
C LEU A 115 8.68 -17.36 1.24
N ILE A 116 7.78 -18.05 1.94
CA ILE A 116 7.21 -19.31 1.50
C ILE A 116 5.89 -19.00 0.84
N TYR A 117 5.69 -19.49 -0.38
CA TYR A 117 4.48 -19.19 -1.13
C TYR A 117 4.00 -20.36 -1.97
N ARG A 118 2.68 -20.48 -2.11
CA ARG A 118 2.02 -21.51 -2.88
C ARG A 118 1.24 -20.87 -4.01
N ILE A 119 1.49 -21.32 -5.23
CA ILE A 119 0.80 -20.88 -6.44
C ILE A 119 -0.19 -21.97 -6.84
N LYS A 120 -1.45 -21.59 -7.01
CA LYS A 120 -2.53 -22.45 -7.53
C LYS A 120 -3.12 -21.85 -8.80
N SER A 121 -3.21 -22.65 -9.84
CA SER A 121 -3.95 -22.35 -11.07
C SER A 121 -4.48 -23.66 -11.67
N ARG A 122 -5.13 -23.61 -12.84
CA ARG A 122 -5.69 -24.80 -13.47
C ARG A 122 -4.59 -25.83 -13.78
N GLY A 123 -4.63 -26.98 -13.10
CA GLY A 123 -3.66 -28.07 -13.29
C GLY A 123 -2.27 -27.79 -12.72
N PHE A 124 -2.11 -26.74 -11.92
CA PHE A 124 -0.83 -26.38 -11.31
C PHE A 124 -1.02 -26.00 -9.84
N ASP A 125 -0.31 -26.69 -8.97
CA ASP A 125 -0.24 -26.38 -7.55
C ASP A 125 1.20 -26.64 -7.08
N LYS A 126 1.93 -25.59 -6.73
CA LYS A 126 3.31 -25.72 -6.24
C LYS A 126 3.58 -24.76 -5.09
N GLU A 127 4.24 -25.29 -4.07
CA GLU A 127 4.89 -24.50 -3.04
C GLU A 127 6.34 -24.20 -3.46
N LYS A 128 6.78 -22.99 -3.16
CA LYS A 128 8.13 -22.49 -3.43
C LYS A 128 8.59 -21.62 -2.26
N SER A 129 9.89 -21.37 -2.23
CA SER A 129 10.46 -20.45 -1.27
C SER A 129 11.53 -19.61 -1.93
N ILE A 130 11.56 -18.32 -1.61
CA ILE A 130 12.55 -17.35 -2.06
C ILE A 130 13.11 -16.59 -0.85
N GLU A 131 14.33 -16.07 -0.99
CA GLU A 131 14.89 -15.19 0.02
C GLU A 131 14.05 -13.93 0.17
N PHE A 132 13.83 -13.55 1.43
CA PHE A 132 13.13 -12.33 1.81
C PHE A 132 13.96 -11.65 2.91
N PRO A 133 14.99 -10.89 2.52
CA PRO A 133 15.94 -10.32 3.47
C PRO A 133 15.26 -9.37 4.47
N PRO A 134 15.79 -9.26 5.71
CA PRO A 134 15.29 -8.29 6.69
C PRO A 134 15.26 -6.87 6.14
N GLY A 135 14.20 -6.13 6.47
CA GLY A 135 14.02 -4.76 6.00
C GLY A 135 13.40 -4.62 4.61
N THR A 136 13.26 -5.72 3.85
CA THR A 136 12.57 -5.70 2.56
C THR A 136 11.08 -5.42 2.76
N LEU A 137 10.53 -4.50 1.96
CA LEU A 137 9.13 -4.09 2.02
C LEU A 137 8.35 -4.60 0.81
N PRO A 138 7.11 -5.08 0.97
CA PRO A 138 6.26 -5.38 -0.17
C PRO A 138 5.97 -4.13 -0.98
N SER A 139 6.11 -4.22 -2.30
CA SER A 139 5.74 -3.15 -3.24
C SER A 139 4.27 -2.75 -3.18
N SER A 140 3.39 -3.60 -2.66
CA SER A 140 1.97 -3.27 -2.48
C SER A 140 1.68 -2.44 -1.23
N THR A 141 2.61 -2.36 -0.27
CA THR A 141 2.40 -1.67 1.02
C THR A 141 3.53 -0.69 1.38
N PHE A 142 4.46 -0.40 0.47
CA PHE A 142 5.60 0.48 0.78
C PHE A 142 5.18 1.92 1.15
N LEU A 143 4.09 2.43 0.56
CA LEU A 143 3.58 3.77 0.89
C LEU A 143 3.12 3.88 2.35
N LEU A 144 2.59 2.79 2.93
CA LEU A 144 2.20 2.77 4.34
C LEU A 144 3.42 2.95 5.25
N ASN A 145 4.55 2.32 4.90
CA ASN A 145 5.82 2.47 5.62
C ASN A 145 6.30 3.93 5.55
N LEU A 146 6.27 4.53 4.36
CA LEU A 146 6.66 5.93 4.18
C LEU A 146 5.76 6.90 4.98
N LEU A 147 4.45 6.65 5.01
CA LEU A 147 3.51 7.45 5.80
C LEU A 147 3.75 7.29 7.31
N ALA A 148 4.05 6.07 7.76
CA ALA A 148 4.37 5.78 9.16
C ALA A 148 5.68 6.44 9.61
N ASP A 149 6.70 6.46 8.75
CA ASP A 149 8.01 7.06 9.03
C ASP A 149 7.98 8.60 9.02
N GLY A 150 6.90 9.21 8.53
CA GLY A 150 6.72 10.65 8.48
C GLY A 150 7.62 11.32 7.44
N LEU A 151 7.19 11.28 6.17
CA LEU A 151 7.87 11.96 5.07
C LEU A 151 7.98 13.48 5.27
N LYS A 152 9.18 14.01 5.08
CA LYS A 152 9.45 15.46 5.05
C LYS A 152 9.59 15.98 3.62
N ALA A 153 9.20 17.24 3.39
CA ALA A 153 9.38 17.90 2.10
C ALA A 153 10.86 17.88 1.69
N GLY A 154 11.15 17.44 0.46
CA GLY A 154 12.51 17.33 -0.08
C GLY A 154 13.32 16.13 0.41
N GLN A 155 12.76 15.26 1.25
CA GLN A 155 13.43 14.04 1.71
C GLN A 155 13.72 13.09 0.54
N LYS A 156 14.95 12.55 0.51
CA LYS A 156 15.40 11.53 -0.45
C LYS A 156 15.81 10.29 0.32
N GLY A 157 15.61 9.11 -0.27
CA GLY A 157 15.98 7.83 0.33
C GLY A 157 15.82 6.67 -0.64
N THR A 158 16.21 5.49 -0.19
CA THR A 158 16.11 4.23 -0.95
C THR A 158 15.29 3.24 -0.14
N LEU A 159 14.41 2.51 -0.81
CA LEU A 159 13.61 1.44 -0.20
C LEU A 159 13.93 0.10 -0.86
N PRO A 160 14.29 -0.95 -0.08
CA PRO A 160 14.44 -2.29 -0.62
C PRO A 160 13.06 -2.91 -0.84
N LEU A 161 12.55 -2.83 -2.07
CA LEU A 161 11.24 -3.36 -2.43
C LEU A 161 11.32 -4.82 -2.88
N PHE A 162 10.35 -5.61 -2.45
CA PHE A 162 10.05 -6.93 -3.01
C PHE A 162 8.94 -6.78 -4.06
N LEU A 163 9.23 -7.22 -5.29
CA LEU A 163 8.34 -7.14 -6.45
C LEU A 163 7.65 -8.48 -6.73
#